data_AF-A0A3B9GDT0-F1
#
_entry.id   AF-A0A3B9GDT0-F1
#
_cell.length_a   1.000
_cell.length_b   1.000
_cell.length_c   1.000
_cell.angle_alpha   90.00
_cell.angle_beta   90.00
_cell.angle_gamma   90.00
#
_symmetry.space_group_name_H-M   'P 1'
#
loop_
_entity.id
_entity.type
_entity.pdbx_description
1 polymer ?
#
loop_
_entity_poly.entity_id
_entity_poly.type
_entity_poly.pdbx_seq_one_letter_code
_entity_poly.pdbx_strand_id
1 'polypeptide(L)'
;MMKKALLILSFGTGILSAQTSTFITDGDWLDPANWDTGAVVPDNQTAFINANAVVDRNTGNANVDNPSRIEIGSGPGISGSVTVTGGTLSGAHGGGNGIFVGVNGGTGTLRVEEGATYRSQGGTMQFAVGDFLGGTGFVSVAGVMQIYKFLNVNNGTFEMMPTGKCNLFNSNDPSSIGAEGTLSFVIDGSDVGSLERSNTNGLNLTIDAAATLEINLGGDFELNDSWTLMRYTSFSGQFKEGESFTNEQGYTFAVDYGSGNNDAVTLTLTSDSERPKISNLTATPAAISAGASSTLTWSASNFDSLTLDPGEVDLTLLTETTIFPTESTTYTLTAVKGAASVSSEVTVVVDELPEINSFTASELLIAPGE
;
A
#
# COMPACT_ATOMS: atom_id res chain seq x y z
N MET A 1 38.13 65.44 33.30
CA MET A 1 36.67 65.29 33.11
C MET A 1 36.32 65.64 31.68
N MET A 2 36.05 64.63 30.85
CA MET A 2 34.97 64.61 29.84
C MET A 2 35.08 63.29 29.09
N LYS A 3 33.95 62.56 29.07
CA LYS A 3 33.80 61.20 28.58
C LYS A 3 33.73 61.17 27.05
N LYS A 4 34.22 60.05 26.51
CA LYS A 4 34.08 59.55 25.13
C LYS A 4 32.66 59.70 24.56
N ALA A 5 32.57 59.91 23.25
CA ALA A 5 31.60 59.23 22.40
C ALA A 5 32.26 58.96 21.03
N LEU A 6 32.75 57.72 20.85
CA LEU A 6 33.12 57.17 19.55
C LEU A 6 31.87 56.48 19.03
N LEU A 7 31.27 57.04 17.98
CA LEU A 7 30.06 56.51 17.35
C LEU A 7 30.48 55.35 16.44
N ILE A 8 30.31 54.12 16.91
CA ILE A 8 30.34 52.92 16.07
C ILE A 8 28.96 52.86 15.40
N LEU A 9 28.89 53.00 14.08
CA LEU A 9 27.68 52.64 13.33
C LEU A 9 27.56 51.10 13.36
N SER A 10 26.78 50.59 14.31
CA SER A 10 26.25 49.23 14.26
C SER A 10 25.06 49.22 13.29
N PHE A 11 25.21 48.59 12.13
CA PHE A 11 24.06 48.17 11.33
C PHE A 11 23.40 47.00 12.05
N GLY A 12 22.34 47.30 12.80
CA GLY A 12 21.49 46.32 13.45
C GLY A 12 20.04 46.60 13.11
N THR A 13 19.33 45.52 12.75
CA THR A 13 17.89 45.40 12.42
C THR A 13 17.50 45.98 11.06
N GLY A 14 16.88 45.25 10.14
CA GLY A 14 16.15 44.00 10.28
C GLY A 14 14.97 44.07 9.33
N ILE A 15 15.14 43.49 8.14
CA ILE A 15 14.04 42.84 7.46
C ILE A 15 14.43 41.37 7.54
N LEU A 16 13.99 40.66 8.59
CA LEU A 16 13.91 39.21 8.48
C LEU A 16 12.84 38.96 7.42
N SER A 17 13.25 38.83 6.15
CA SER A 17 12.42 38.08 5.21
C SER A 17 12.23 36.70 5.83
N ALA A 18 11.01 36.15 5.81
CA ALA A 18 10.80 34.74 6.13
C ALA A 18 11.82 33.93 5.33
N GLN A 19 12.79 33.33 6.01
CA GLN A 19 13.88 32.66 5.35
C GLN A 19 13.35 31.31 4.89
N THR A 20 13.13 31.17 3.60
CA THR A 20 12.84 29.89 2.96
C THR A 20 14.15 29.17 2.67
N SER A 21 14.18 27.85 2.82
CA SER A 21 15.33 27.03 2.42
C SER A 21 14.86 25.84 1.60
N THR A 22 15.63 25.52 0.57
CA THR A 22 15.31 24.46 -0.39
C THR A 22 16.33 23.35 -0.25
N PHE A 23 15.85 22.13 -0.02
CA PHE A 23 16.62 20.91 -0.10
C PHE A 23 16.79 20.54 -1.58
N ILE A 24 18.03 20.51 -2.04
CA ILE A 24 18.37 20.47 -3.48
C ILE A 24 19.26 19.29 -3.87
N THR A 25 19.80 18.56 -2.90
CA THR A 25 20.69 17.41 -3.13
C THR A 25 20.22 16.23 -2.28
N ASP A 26 20.22 15.04 -2.87
CA ASP A 26 19.82 13.81 -2.18
C ASP A 26 20.71 13.53 -0.95
N GLY A 27 20.09 13.20 0.19
CA GLY A 27 20.85 12.84 1.38
C GLY A 27 20.12 13.09 2.70
N ASP A 28 20.90 13.22 3.77
CA ASP A 28 20.42 13.53 5.12
C ASP A 28 19.84 14.96 5.16
N TRP A 29 18.61 15.08 5.67
CA TRP A 29 17.94 16.37 5.90
C TRP A 29 18.78 17.33 6.74
N LEU A 30 19.53 16.82 7.72
CA LEU A 30 20.29 17.65 8.65
C LEU A 30 21.69 18.04 8.17
N ASP A 31 22.11 17.60 6.98
CA ASP A 31 23.36 18.06 6.38
C ASP A 31 23.15 19.44 5.72
N PRO A 32 23.79 20.52 6.22
CA PRO A 32 23.67 21.85 5.63
C PRO A 32 24.09 21.92 4.16
N ALA A 33 24.96 21.02 3.69
CA ALA A 33 25.41 20.98 2.31
C ALA A 33 24.30 20.60 1.32
N ASN A 34 23.22 19.96 1.79
CA ASN A 34 22.08 19.57 0.97
C ASN A 34 21.06 20.70 0.77
N TRP A 35 21.26 21.84 1.44
CA TRP A 35 20.38 23.01 1.36
C TRP A 35 21.01 24.12 0.51
N ASP A 36 20.17 24.81 -0.28
CA ASP A 36 20.56 25.94 -1.12
C ASP A 36 21.23 27.09 -0.36
N THR A 37 20.87 27.30 0.91
CA THR A 37 21.45 28.32 1.77
C THR A 37 22.73 27.87 2.50
N GLY A 38 23.13 26.60 2.37
CA GLY A 38 24.21 26.02 3.17
C GLY A 38 23.89 25.90 4.66
N ALA A 39 22.61 25.94 5.03
CA ALA A 39 22.09 25.85 6.38
C ALA A 39 20.79 25.04 6.40
N VAL A 40 20.62 24.21 7.43
CA VAL A 40 19.35 23.52 7.69
C VAL A 40 18.26 24.57 7.96
N VAL A 41 17.07 24.32 7.44
CA VAL A 41 15.89 25.18 7.63
C VAL A 41 15.68 25.55 9.12
N PRO A 42 15.56 26.84 9.46
CA PRO A 42 15.33 27.25 10.84
C PRO A 42 13.93 26.90 11.35
N ASP A 43 13.78 26.91 12.68
CA ASP A 43 12.49 26.80 13.35
C ASP A 43 11.47 27.84 12.85
N ASN A 44 10.21 27.42 12.78
CA ASN A 44 9.07 28.22 12.33
C ASN A 44 9.16 28.77 10.90
N GLN A 45 10.09 28.29 10.06
CA GLN A 45 10.21 28.68 8.65
C GLN A 45 9.55 27.66 7.70
N THR A 46 9.55 28.00 6.40
CA THR A 46 9.13 27.09 5.33
C THR A 46 10.33 26.35 4.75
N ALA A 47 10.25 25.02 4.72
CA ALA A 47 11.15 24.14 4.00
C ALA A 47 10.52 23.68 2.69
N PHE A 48 11.28 23.79 1.60
CA PHE A 48 10.97 23.17 0.31
C PHE A 48 11.87 21.96 0.11
N ILE A 49 11.30 20.80 -0.22
CA ILE A 49 12.05 19.57 -0.44
C ILE A 49 11.92 19.20 -1.91
N ASN A 50 12.94 19.51 -2.71
CA ASN A 50 12.95 19.37 -4.16
C ASN A 50 14.03 18.36 -4.64
N ALA A 51 14.42 17.47 -3.73
CA ALA A 51 15.34 16.35 -3.90
C ALA A 51 14.92 15.21 -2.96
N ASN A 52 15.71 14.13 -2.85
CA ASN A 52 15.40 13.00 -1.98
C ASN A 52 16.01 13.18 -0.59
N ALA A 53 15.19 13.53 0.40
CA ALA A 53 15.60 13.69 1.78
C ALA A 53 15.35 12.43 2.62
N VAL A 54 16.31 12.07 3.46
CA VAL A 54 16.17 11.03 4.50
C VAL A 54 16.12 11.70 5.86
N VAL A 55 15.15 11.28 6.69
CA VAL A 55 14.92 11.82 8.03
C VAL A 55 14.88 10.67 9.04
N ASP A 56 15.89 10.60 9.92
CA ASP A 56 16.02 9.57 10.96
C ASP A 56 15.92 10.14 12.39
N ARG A 57 15.83 11.48 12.51
CA ARG A 57 15.73 12.23 13.76
C ARG A 57 14.97 13.56 13.55
N ASN A 58 14.68 14.26 14.64
CA ASN A 58 13.95 15.53 14.56
C ASN A 58 14.64 16.50 13.61
N THR A 59 13.85 17.21 12.80
CA THR A 59 14.38 18.16 11.82
C THR A 59 15.00 19.42 12.45
N GLY A 60 14.77 19.63 13.75
CA GLY A 60 15.61 20.50 14.58
C GLY A 60 15.92 19.90 15.95
N ASN A 61 16.48 20.73 16.83
CA ASN A 61 17.10 20.27 18.08
C ASN A 61 16.10 19.74 19.13
N ALA A 62 14.83 20.10 19.01
CA ALA A 62 13.75 19.64 19.86
C ALA A 62 12.47 19.39 19.05
N ASN A 63 11.51 18.67 19.63
CA ASN A 63 10.20 18.40 18.99
C ASN A 63 9.40 19.67 18.67
N VAL A 64 9.78 20.81 19.25
CA VAL A 64 9.15 22.13 19.01
C VAL A 64 9.96 23.00 18.06
N ASP A 65 11.24 22.69 17.82
CA ASP A 65 12.13 23.48 16.97
C ASP A 65 12.10 22.89 15.55
N ASN A 66 11.02 23.07 14.79
CA ASN A 66 10.88 22.46 13.47
C ASN A 66 10.31 23.49 12.48
N PRO A 67 10.43 23.24 11.16
CA PRO A 67 9.74 24.06 10.18
C PRO A 67 8.26 24.22 10.55
N SER A 68 7.75 25.43 10.43
CA SER A 68 6.30 25.62 10.56
C SER A 68 5.60 24.93 9.40
N ARG A 69 6.25 24.93 8.22
CA ARG A 69 5.77 24.39 6.94
C ARG A 69 6.79 23.58 6.19
N ILE A 70 6.35 22.44 5.65
CA ILE A 70 7.14 21.59 4.76
C ILE A 70 6.35 21.37 3.48
N GLU A 71 6.93 21.70 2.34
CA GLU A 71 6.43 21.30 1.03
C GLU A 71 7.39 20.33 0.36
N ILE A 72 6.88 19.18 -0.06
CA ILE A 72 7.65 18.13 -0.74
C ILE A 72 7.24 18.13 -2.20
N GLY A 73 8.16 18.46 -3.11
CA GLY A 73 7.87 18.60 -4.53
C GLY A 73 6.91 19.75 -4.81
N SER A 74 7.38 20.99 -4.60
CA SER A 74 6.57 22.20 -4.81
C SER A 74 6.99 22.94 -6.08
N GLY A 75 6.02 23.20 -6.95
CA GLY A 75 6.21 24.01 -8.15
C GLY A 75 6.18 23.19 -9.45
N PRO A 76 5.86 23.82 -10.60
CA PRO A 76 5.65 23.10 -11.86
C PRO A 76 6.89 22.30 -12.31
N GLY A 77 6.71 20.99 -12.50
CA GLY A 77 7.78 20.08 -12.95
C GLY A 77 8.86 19.80 -11.89
N ILE A 78 8.65 20.26 -10.65
CA ILE A 78 9.53 19.96 -9.53
C ILE A 78 9.09 18.65 -8.89
N SER A 79 10.06 17.82 -8.51
CA SER A 79 9.82 16.62 -7.73
C SER A 79 10.63 16.64 -6.45
N GLY A 80 10.12 15.99 -5.42
CA GLY A 80 10.84 15.83 -4.17
C GLY A 80 10.33 14.64 -3.38
N SER A 81 11.17 14.11 -2.51
CA SER A 81 10.78 13.01 -1.63
C SER A 81 11.33 13.16 -0.23
N VAL A 82 10.60 12.62 0.74
CA VAL A 82 11.04 12.45 2.12
C VAL A 82 10.83 11.00 2.50
N THR A 83 11.87 10.35 3.01
CA THR A 83 11.77 9.01 3.61
C THR A 83 12.12 9.11 5.09
N VAL A 84 11.17 8.75 5.95
CA VAL A 84 11.33 8.76 7.40
C VAL A 84 11.66 7.35 7.87
N THR A 85 12.87 7.15 8.35
CA THR A 85 13.47 5.81 8.53
C THR A 85 13.60 5.38 10.00
N GLY A 86 13.34 6.26 10.97
CA GLY A 86 13.40 5.85 12.39
C GLY A 86 12.99 6.92 13.41
N GLY A 87 12.72 6.46 14.63
CA GLY A 87 12.46 7.31 15.79
C GLY A 87 11.05 7.91 15.88
N THR A 88 10.81 8.77 16.88
CA THR A 88 9.58 9.55 17.01
C THR A 88 9.87 11.02 16.77
N LEU A 89 9.48 11.50 15.58
CA LEU A 89 9.99 12.74 15.03
C LEU A 89 8.88 13.76 14.81
N SER A 90 9.19 15.02 15.10
CA SER A 90 8.36 16.13 14.69
C SER A 90 8.73 16.52 13.26
N GLY A 91 7.75 16.51 12.35
CA GLY A 91 7.91 17.03 10.99
C GLY A 91 7.70 18.53 10.97
N ALA A 92 6.42 18.95 11.03
CA ALA A 92 6.06 20.36 11.11
C ALA A 92 5.52 20.72 12.51
N HIS A 93 5.98 21.86 13.04
CA HIS A 93 5.57 22.40 14.34
C HIS A 93 5.36 23.92 14.30
N GLY A 94 4.30 24.43 14.93
CA GLY A 94 4.06 25.88 15.04
C GLY A 94 2.69 26.37 14.56
N GLY A 95 2.49 27.69 14.63
CA GLY A 95 1.21 28.38 14.41
C GLY A 95 0.86 28.74 12.97
N GLY A 96 1.30 27.96 11.99
CA GLY A 96 0.96 28.17 10.58
C GLY A 96 1.56 27.11 9.65
N ASN A 97 0.66 26.40 8.96
CA ASN A 97 0.84 25.57 7.74
C ASN A 97 1.69 24.29 7.87
N GLY A 98 1.08 23.10 7.96
CA GLY A 98 1.81 21.83 8.19
C GLY A 98 2.61 21.23 7.03
N ILE A 99 2.28 19.99 6.65
CA ILE A 99 3.04 19.19 5.68
C ILE A 99 2.22 19.07 4.40
N PHE A 100 2.84 19.35 3.26
CA PHE A 100 2.20 19.39 1.96
C PHE A 100 3.02 18.55 0.99
N VAL A 101 2.41 17.52 0.41
CA VAL A 101 3.08 16.54 -0.45
C VAL A 101 2.55 16.70 -1.86
N GLY A 102 3.39 17.18 -2.78
CA GLY A 102 3.05 17.40 -4.17
C GLY A 102 2.09 18.56 -4.37
N VAL A 103 2.61 19.78 -4.42
CA VAL A 103 1.79 21.00 -4.43
C VAL A 103 2.29 22.01 -5.47
N ASN A 104 1.44 22.98 -5.82
CA ASN A 104 1.70 24.03 -6.79
C ASN A 104 2.17 23.51 -8.16
N GLY A 105 1.62 22.38 -8.63
CA GLY A 105 2.01 21.74 -9.89
C GLY A 105 3.25 20.83 -9.81
N GLY A 106 3.76 20.57 -8.60
CA GLY A 106 4.87 19.65 -8.36
C GLY A 106 4.43 18.25 -7.96
N THR A 107 5.38 17.32 -7.92
CA THR A 107 5.16 15.92 -7.54
C THR A 107 5.93 15.58 -6.26
N GLY A 108 5.21 15.20 -5.21
CA GLY A 108 5.80 14.93 -3.90
C GLY A 108 5.63 13.48 -3.48
N THR A 109 6.61 12.94 -2.76
CA THR A 109 6.50 11.63 -2.12
C THR A 109 6.91 11.69 -0.65
N LEU A 110 6.10 11.14 0.24
CA LEU A 110 6.47 10.94 1.65
C LEU A 110 6.30 9.47 2.03
N ARG A 111 7.36 8.84 2.52
CA ARG A 111 7.32 7.48 3.06
C ARG A 111 7.63 7.49 4.55
N VAL A 112 6.78 6.87 5.34
CA VAL A 112 7.04 6.63 6.77
C VAL A 112 7.25 5.13 6.96
N GLU A 113 8.51 4.73 7.11
CA GLU A 113 8.89 3.32 7.18
C GLU A 113 8.47 2.68 8.50
N GLU A 114 8.43 1.35 8.53
CA GLU A 114 8.13 0.59 9.74
C GLU A 114 9.11 0.95 10.86
N GLY A 115 8.59 1.10 12.09
CA GLY A 115 9.39 1.53 13.24
C GLY A 115 9.65 3.04 13.33
N ALA A 116 9.32 3.82 12.29
CA ALA A 116 9.36 5.27 12.33
C ALA A 116 8.02 5.88 12.78
N THR A 117 8.07 7.07 13.38
CA THR A 117 6.89 7.89 13.65
C THR A 117 7.13 9.30 13.14
N TYR A 118 6.23 9.80 12.30
CA TYR A 118 6.27 11.14 11.75
C TYR A 118 5.00 11.91 12.09
N ARG A 119 5.13 13.21 12.37
CA ARG A 119 4.06 13.96 13.05
C ARG A 119 3.88 15.38 12.55
N SER A 120 2.62 15.80 12.41
CA SER A 120 2.21 17.21 12.30
C SER A 120 1.54 17.67 13.59
N GLN A 121 2.07 18.74 14.22
CA GLN A 121 1.52 19.28 15.47
C GLN A 121 1.39 20.79 15.46
N GLY A 122 0.20 21.29 15.81
CA GLY A 122 -0.09 22.71 16.00
C GLY A 122 -1.58 22.96 15.93
N GLY A 123 -2.01 24.17 16.30
CA GLY A 123 -3.45 24.51 16.34
C GLY A 123 -4.14 24.49 14.97
N THR A 124 -3.39 24.81 13.92
CA THR A 124 -3.88 25.02 12.53
C THR A 124 -3.19 24.11 11.52
N MET A 125 -2.58 23.01 11.97
CA MET A 125 -1.81 22.15 11.07
C MET A 125 -2.68 21.44 10.05
N GLN A 126 -2.12 21.28 8.86
CA GLN A 126 -2.71 20.50 7.78
C GLN A 126 -1.67 19.49 7.33
N PHE A 127 -2.14 18.28 7.05
CA PHE A 127 -1.40 17.32 6.27
C PHE A 127 -2.12 17.18 4.93
N ALA A 128 -1.52 17.70 3.87
CA ALA A 128 -2.13 17.77 2.55
C ALA A 128 -1.38 16.86 1.56
N VAL A 129 -2.13 16.12 0.76
CA VAL A 129 -1.63 15.26 -0.31
C VAL A 129 -2.24 15.71 -1.62
N GLY A 130 -1.41 16.24 -2.52
CA GLY A 130 -1.89 16.92 -3.71
C GLY A 130 -2.56 18.27 -3.40
N ASP A 131 -2.87 19.00 -4.47
CA ASP A 131 -3.70 20.20 -4.39
C ASP A 131 -4.50 20.47 -5.67
N PHE A 132 -5.36 21.48 -5.61
CA PHE A 132 -6.17 21.94 -6.75
C PHE A 132 -5.39 22.81 -7.74
N LEU A 133 -4.10 23.01 -7.52
CA LEU A 133 -3.21 23.78 -8.40
C LEU A 133 -2.38 22.86 -9.31
N GLY A 134 -2.76 21.58 -9.38
CA GLY A 134 -2.14 20.56 -10.23
C GLY A 134 -0.98 19.81 -9.59
N GLY A 135 -0.73 20.01 -8.30
CA GLY A 135 0.26 19.22 -7.56
C GLY A 135 -0.22 17.79 -7.32
N THR A 136 0.66 16.81 -7.45
CA THR A 136 0.38 15.39 -7.27
C THR A 136 1.17 14.80 -6.10
N GLY A 137 0.46 14.31 -5.08
CA GLY A 137 1.07 13.77 -3.87
C GLY A 137 0.97 12.25 -3.78
N PHE A 138 2.01 11.60 -3.28
CA PHE A 138 1.97 10.20 -2.84
C PHE A 138 2.51 10.09 -1.41
N VAL A 139 1.73 9.49 -0.51
CA VAL A 139 2.14 9.21 0.86
C VAL A 139 1.94 7.74 1.15
N SER A 140 2.94 7.07 1.70
CA SER A 140 2.86 5.66 2.13
C SER A 140 3.31 5.52 3.58
N VAL A 141 2.51 4.83 4.39
CA VAL A 141 2.69 4.73 5.85
C VAL A 141 2.77 3.26 6.27
N ALA A 142 3.98 2.79 6.58
CA ALA A 142 4.25 1.50 7.25
C ALA A 142 4.53 1.65 8.75
N GLY A 143 5.06 2.80 9.18
CA GLY A 143 5.23 3.15 10.58
C GLY A 143 3.99 3.82 11.18
N VAL A 144 4.21 4.92 11.90
CA VAL A 144 3.14 5.70 12.53
C VAL A 144 3.11 7.12 11.98
N MET A 145 1.98 7.52 11.41
CA MET A 145 1.70 8.90 11.03
C MET A 145 0.79 9.54 12.08
N GLN A 146 1.25 10.62 12.71
CA GLN A 146 0.50 11.34 13.74
C GLN A 146 0.01 12.69 13.20
N ILE A 147 -1.29 12.81 12.96
CA ILE A 147 -1.91 14.03 12.42
C ILE A 147 -2.79 14.65 13.49
N TYR A 148 -2.34 15.77 14.09
CA TYR A 148 -3.11 16.37 15.19
C TYR A 148 -4.43 17.01 14.72
N LYS A 149 -4.48 17.48 13.48
CA LYS A 149 -5.58 18.33 12.99
C LYS A 149 -6.25 17.73 11.76
N PHE A 150 -5.81 18.10 10.57
CA PHE A 150 -6.52 17.79 9.33
C PHE A 150 -5.67 16.94 8.41
N LEU A 151 -6.24 15.86 7.89
CA LEU A 151 -5.80 15.18 6.68
C LEU A 151 -6.63 15.68 5.51
N ASN A 152 -5.98 16.19 4.47
CA ASN A 152 -6.63 16.64 3.23
C ASN A 152 -5.99 15.93 2.04
N VAL A 153 -6.73 15.02 1.40
CA VAL A 153 -6.24 14.30 0.21
C VAL A 153 -7.00 14.84 -0.99
N ASN A 154 -6.32 15.54 -1.90
CA ASN A 154 -6.97 16.28 -2.98
C ASN A 154 -6.69 15.69 -4.36
N ASN A 155 -5.44 15.71 -4.82
CA ASN A 155 -5.01 15.17 -6.11
C ASN A 155 -3.79 14.28 -5.85
N GLY A 156 -4.03 13.13 -5.24
CA GLY A 156 -2.97 12.27 -4.75
C GLY A 156 -3.48 11.12 -3.90
N THR A 157 -2.52 10.29 -3.48
CA THR A 157 -2.80 9.03 -2.79
C THR A 157 -2.22 9.05 -1.38
N PHE A 158 -3.05 8.74 -0.39
CA PHE A 158 -2.64 8.46 0.98
C PHE A 158 -2.82 6.96 1.23
N GLU A 159 -1.70 6.24 1.22
CA GLU A 159 -1.60 4.79 1.31
C GLU A 159 -1.23 4.33 2.73
N MET A 160 -1.99 3.38 3.23
CA MET A 160 -1.73 2.68 4.48
C MET A 160 -1.20 1.27 4.17
N MET A 161 0.02 0.99 4.60
CA MET A 161 0.60 -0.36 4.54
C MET A 161 0.04 -1.23 5.68
N PRO A 162 0.18 -2.57 5.65
CA PRO A 162 -0.45 -3.47 6.63
C PRO A 162 -0.11 -3.15 8.09
N THR A 163 1.12 -2.68 8.37
CA THR A 163 1.60 -2.30 9.71
C THR A 163 1.28 -0.84 10.08
N GLY A 164 0.83 -0.05 9.10
CA GLY A 164 0.70 1.39 9.19
C GLY A 164 -0.36 1.85 10.19
N LYS A 165 -0.06 2.89 10.97
CA LYS A 165 -1.03 3.53 11.86
C LYS A 165 -1.08 5.02 11.64
N CYS A 166 -2.23 5.55 11.27
CA CYS A 166 -2.47 6.99 11.21
C CYS A 166 -3.39 7.41 12.35
N ASN A 167 -2.95 8.28 13.26
CA ASN A 167 -3.74 8.63 14.44
C ASN A 167 -3.50 10.08 14.92
N LEU A 168 -3.93 10.37 16.16
CA LEU A 168 -3.79 11.66 16.84
C LEU A 168 -4.68 12.81 16.35
N PHE A 169 -5.64 12.54 15.47
CA PHE A 169 -6.70 13.48 15.09
C PHE A 169 -7.45 14.02 16.31
N ASN A 170 -7.40 15.33 16.55
CA ASN A 170 -8.01 16.00 17.69
C ASN A 170 -8.71 17.31 17.33
N SER A 171 -9.14 17.44 16.08
CA SER A 171 -9.94 18.58 15.63
C SER A 171 -11.42 18.22 15.49
N ASN A 172 -12.29 19.19 15.78
CA ASN A 172 -13.72 19.08 15.50
C ASN A 172 -14.03 19.36 14.03
N ASP A 173 -13.21 20.15 13.34
CA ASP A 173 -13.40 20.37 11.91
C ASP A 173 -12.95 19.12 11.12
N PRO A 174 -13.61 18.81 10.00
CA PRO A 174 -13.37 17.57 9.30
C PRO A 174 -12.05 17.59 8.53
N SER A 175 -11.38 16.43 8.53
CA SER A 175 -10.48 16.01 7.46
C SER A 175 -11.29 15.75 6.19
N SER A 176 -10.67 15.84 5.02
CA SER A 176 -11.37 15.68 3.75
C SER A 176 -10.62 14.82 2.74
N ILE A 177 -11.35 13.96 2.04
CA ILE A 177 -10.91 13.32 0.79
C ILE A 177 -11.69 13.96 -0.35
N GLY A 178 -10.99 14.72 -1.21
CA GLY A 178 -11.55 15.43 -2.34
C GLY A 178 -11.82 14.53 -3.54
N ALA A 179 -12.46 15.09 -4.57
CA ALA A 179 -12.90 14.37 -5.76
C ALA A 179 -11.79 13.61 -6.52
N GLU A 180 -10.55 14.12 -6.51
CA GLU A 180 -9.38 13.48 -7.15
C GLU A 180 -8.48 12.78 -6.11
N GLY A 181 -8.95 12.65 -4.87
CA GLY A 181 -8.21 12.10 -3.75
C GLY A 181 -8.39 10.59 -3.68
N THR A 182 -7.30 9.89 -3.37
CA THR A 182 -7.30 8.44 -3.19
C THR A 182 -6.88 8.05 -1.78
N LEU A 183 -7.70 7.28 -1.08
CA LEU A 183 -7.22 6.49 0.06
C LEU A 183 -6.88 5.09 -0.45
N SER A 184 -5.65 4.64 -0.21
CA SER A 184 -5.21 3.30 -0.58
C SER A 184 -4.90 2.48 0.66
N PHE A 185 -5.30 1.22 0.68
CA PHE A 185 -4.96 0.27 1.73
C PHE A 185 -4.33 -0.98 1.13
N VAL A 186 -3.13 -1.29 1.58
CA VAL A 186 -2.48 -2.57 1.33
C VAL A 186 -2.86 -3.50 2.49
N ILE A 187 -3.41 -4.66 2.15
CA ILE A 187 -3.86 -5.69 3.08
C ILE A 187 -3.00 -6.93 2.84
N ASP A 188 -2.43 -7.51 3.88
CA ASP A 188 -1.64 -8.74 3.81
C ASP A 188 -2.23 -9.78 4.78
N GLY A 189 -3.02 -10.71 4.23
CA GLY A 189 -3.84 -11.62 5.02
C GLY A 189 -4.76 -10.88 5.99
N SER A 190 -4.56 -11.05 7.30
CA SER A 190 -5.36 -10.36 8.32
C SER A 190 -4.90 -8.93 8.61
N ASP A 191 -3.70 -8.55 8.17
CA ASP A 191 -3.07 -7.29 8.54
C ASP A 191 -3.49 -6.16 7.60
N VAL A 192 -3.89 -5.03 8.18
CA VAL A 192 -4.33 -3.83 7.48
C VAL A 192 -3.95 -2.60 8.29
N GLY A 193 -3.41 -1.58 7.60
CA GLY A 193 -3.16 -0.29 8.23
C GLY A 193 -4.47 0.44 8.52
N SER A 194 -4.44 1.40 9.45
CA SER A 194 -5.68 2.08 9.85
C SER A 194 -5.57 3.58 10.10
N LEU A 195 -6.68 4.29 9.84
CA LEU A 195 -6.90 5.66 10.30
C LEU A 195 -7.72 5.63 11.59
N GLU A 196 -7.12 6.06 12.69
CA GLU A 196 -7.69 5.95 14.02
C GLU A 196 -7.94 7.33 14.63
N ARG A 197 -9.17 7.57 15.06
CA ARG A 197 -9.46 8.64 16.00
C ARG A 197 -8.63 8.52 17.28
N SER A 198 -8.18 9.64 17.83
CA SER A 198 -7.43 9.66 19.10
C SER A 198 -8.30 9.44 20.33
N ASN A 199 -9.57 9.83 20.21
CA ASN A 199 -10.55 9.86 21.28
C ASN A 199 -11.96 9.94 20.65
N THR A 200 -13.00 10.05 21.48
CA THR A 200 -14.40 10.10 21.04
C THR A 200 -14.78 11.36 20.24
N ASN A 201 -13.88 12.32 20.09
CA ASN A 201 -14.08 13.54 19.29
C ASN A 201 -13.08 13.65 18.11
N GLY A 202 -12.23 12.64 17.91
CA GLY A 202 -11.14 12.66 16.93
C GLY A 202 -11.55 12.07 15.58
N LEU A 203 -10.90 12.52 14.51
CA LEU A 203 -11.17 12.13 13.12
C LEU A 203 -12.65 12.32 12.74
N ASN A 204 -12.98 13.56 12.40
CA ASN A 204 -14.19 13.89 11.66
C ASN A 204 -13.81 13.84 10.18
N LEU A 205 -14.55 13.12 9.34
CA LEU A 205 -14.16 12.89 7.94
C LEU A 205 -15.32 13.20 6.98
N THR A 206 -14.99 13.90 5.90
CA THR A 206 -15.89 14.11 4.76
C THR A 206 -15.24 13.58 3.50
N ILE A 207 -15.99 12.78 2.74
CA ILE A 207 -15.53 12.16 1.49
C ILE A 207 -16.38 12.69 0.35
N ASP A 208 -15.71 13.18 -0.69
CA ASP A 208 -16.35 13.52 -1.96
C ASP A 208 -16.82 12.24 -2.68
N ALA A 209 -17.98 12.29 -3.31
CA ALA A 209 -18.56 11.13 -4.01
C ALA A 209 -17.73 10.64 -5.20
N ALA A 210 -16.82 11.47 -5.73
CA ALA A 210 -15.89 11.09 -6.79
C ALA A 210 -14.54 10.56 -6.25
N ALA A 211 -14.27 10.67 -4.94
CA ALA A 211 -13.05 10.18 -4.33
C ALA A 211 -12.89 8.66 -4.51
N THR A 212 -11.64 8.20 -4.57
CA THR A 212 -11.29 6.81 -4.81
C THR A 212 -10.87 6.10 -3.52
N LEU A 213 -11.36 4.88 -3.33
CA LEU A 213 -10.83 3.93 -2.35
C LEU A 213 -10.18 2.80 -3.13
N GLU A 214 -8.86 2.68 -2.99
CA GLU A 214 -8.04 1.67 -3.66
C GLU A 214 -7.64 0.58 -2.65
N ILE A 215 -7.79 -0.70 -3.03
CA ILE A 215 -7.43 -1.84 -2.18
C ILE A 215 -6.44 -2.75 -2.92
N ASN A 216 -5.29 -2.96 -2.29
CA ASN A 216 -4.25 -3.85 -2.77
C ASN A 216 -4.18 -5.07 -1.83
N LEU A 217 -4.56 -6.26 -2.33
CA LEU A 217 -4.51 -7.50 -1.54
C LEU A 217 -3.20 -8.26 -1.78
N GLY A 218 -2.57 -8.67 -0.70
CA GLY A 218 -1.50 -9.66 -0.61
C GLY A 218 -1.83 -10.72 0.46
N GLY A 219 -0.97 -11.74 0.54
CA GLY A 219 -1.12 -12.83 1.51
C GLY A 219 -2.29 -13.78 1.21
N ASP A 220 -2.62 -14.60 2.21
CA ASP A 220 -3.73 -15.56 2.15
C ASP A 220 -5.01 -14.94 2.71
N PHE A 221 -6.13 -15.08 2.00
CA PHE A 221 -7.44 -14.54 2.39
C PHE A 221 -8.57 -15.49 1.99
N GLU A 222 -9.68 -15.39 2.71
CA GLU A 222 -10.90 -16.15 2.47
C GLU A 222 -12.10 -15.24 2.19
N LEU A 223 -13.08 -15.73 1.45
CA LEU A 223 -14.34 -14.99 1.26
C LEU A 223 -14.98 -14.71 2.62
N ASN A 224 -15.50 -13.49 2.77
CA ASN A 224 -16.03 -12.91 4.01
C ASN A 224 -14.99 -12.52 5.06
N ASP A 225 -13.69 -12.58 4.78
CA ASP A 225 -12.70 -11.88 5.58
C ASP A 225 -13.04 -10.40 5.65
N SER A 226 -12.81 -9.79 6.81
CA SER A 226 -13.25 -8.44 7.12
C SER A 226 -12.18 -7.64 7.84
N TRP A 227 -11.99 -6.40 7.39
CA TRP A 227 -10.94 -5.49 7.84
C TRP A 227 -11.53 -4.16 8.28
N THR A 228 -11.06 -3.63 9.41
CA THR A 228 -11.42 -2.28 9.85
C THR A 228 -10.40 -1.28 9.31
N LEU A 229 -10.78 -0.52 8.29
CA LEU A 229 -9.89 0.45 7.64
C LEU A 229 -9.76 1.73 8.47
N MET A 230 -10.86 2.17 9.08
CA MET A 230 -10.93 3.46 9.75
C MET A 230 -11.83 3.40 10.98
N ARG A 231 -11.47 4.12 12.04
CA ARG A 231 -12.35 4.42 13.18
C ARG A 231 -12.49 5.92 13.33
N TYR A 232 -13.71 6.43 13.21
CA TYR A 232 -13.99 7.86 13.10
C TYR A 232 -14.92 8.35 14.22
N THR A 233 -14.98 9.66 14.43
CA THR A 233 -16.00 10.29 15.29
C THR A 233 -17.23 10.68 14.49
N SER A 234 -17.07 11.33 13.34
CA SER A 234 -18.16 11.59 12.40
C SER A 234 -17.70 11.33 10.98
N PHE A 235 -18.62 10.91 10.13
CA PHE A 235 -18.35 10.51 8.76
C PHE A 235 -19.49 10.96 7.86
N SER A 236 -19.15 11.57 6.72
CA SER A 236 -20.12 11.95 5.70
C SER A 236 -19.57 11.70 4.30
N GLY A 237 -20.45 11.28 3.40
CA GLY A 237 -20.08 10.88 2.05
C GLY A 237 -19.82 9.39 1.92
N GLN A 238 -19.36 8.98 0.75
CA GLN A 238 -18.98 7.61 0.41
C GLN A 238 -18.02 7.68 -0.78
N PHE A 239 -17.15 6.69 -0.92
CA PHE A 239 -16.29 6.58 -2.10
C PHE A 239 -17.09 6.24 -3.34
N LYS A 240 -16.50 6.55 -4.50
CA LYS A 240 -17.04 6.13 -5.80
C LYS A 240 -17.10 4.60 -5.87
N GLU A 241 -18.30 4.05 -5.99
CA GLU A 241 -18.48 2.61 -6.18
C GLU A 241 -17.98 2.17 -7.56
N GLY A 242 -17.26 1.05 -7.61
CA GLY A 242 -16.95 0.34 -8.86
C GLY A 242 -15.66 0.71 -9.59
N GLU A 243 -14.78 1.55 -9.04
CA GLU A 243 -13.50 1.92 -9.70
C GLU A 243 -12.18 1.49 -9.02
N SER A 244 -12.21 0.67 -7.95
CA SER A 244 -11.05 -0.15 -7.53
C SER A 244 -11.40 -1.15 -6.43
N PHE A 245 -12.27 -2.09 -6.76
CA PHE A 245 -12.52 -3.31 -5.97
C PHE A 245 -12.23 -4.53 -6.82
N THR A 246 -11.06 -4.54 -7.43
CA THR A 246 -10.48 -5.74 -8.02
C THR A 246 -9.01 -5.58 -7.71
N ASN A 247 -8.50 -6.36 -6.75
CA ASN A 247 -7.07 -6.67 -6.80
C ASN A 247 -6.75 -7.24 -8.20
N GLU A 248 -5.48 -7.41 -8.57
CA GLU A 248 -5.12 -8.02 -9.86
C GLU A 248 -5.78 -9.41 -10.10
N GLN A 249 -6.36 -10.00 -9.05
CA GLN A 249 -7.09 -11.27 -9.04
C GLN A 249 -8.63 -11.11 -9.16
N GLY A 250 -9.16 -9.89 -9.33
CA GLY A 250 -10.56 -9.59 -9.65
C GLY A 250 -11.56 -9.59 -8.50
N TYR A 251 -11.14 -9.58 -7.22
CA TYR A 251 -12.07 -9.73 -6.08
C TYR A 251 -12.79 -8.43 -5.72
N THR A 252 -14.10 -8.53 -5.45
CA THR A 252 -14.94 -7.39 -5.05
C THR A 252 -15.08 -7.27 -3.54
N PHE A 253 -15.44 -6.09 -3.06
CA PHE A 253 -15.62 -5.84 -1.63
C PHE A 253 -16.97 -5.17 -1.34
N ALA A 254 -17.52 -5.50 -0.19
CA ALA A 254 -18.57 -4.72 0.44
C ALA A 254 -17.95 -3.74 1.44
N VAL A 255 -18.28 -2.45 1.31
CA VAL A 255 -17.88 -1.42 2.28
C VAL A 255 -19.06 -1.13 3.19
N ASP A 256 -18.87 -1.33 4.49
CA ASP A 256 -19.79 -0.85 5.52
C ASP A 256 -19.20 0.42 6.13
N TYR A 257 -19.88 1.55 5.89
CA TYR A 257 -19.46 2.85 6.41
C TYR A 257 -19.86 3.09 7.86
N GLY A 258 -20.57 2.16 8.51
CA GLY A 258 -21.13 2.35 9.84
C GLY A 258 -22.44 3.13 9.83
N SER A 259 -23.07 3.26 11.00
CA SER A 259 -24.45 3.74 11.11
C SER A 259 -24.61 5.06 11.88
N GLY A 260 -23.52 5.67 12.32
CA GLY A 260 -23.58 6.90 13.09
C GLY A 260 -22.23 7.40 13.55
N ASN A 261 -22.23 8.22 14.60
CA ASN A 261 -21.00 8.73 15.17
C ASN A 261 -20.24 7.64 15.92
N ASN A 262 -18.94 7.83 16.02
CA ASN A 262 -18.06 7.00 16.82
C ASN A 262 -17.96 5.55 16.35
N ASP A 263 -18.09 5.33 15.05
CA ASP A 263 -18.17 4.03 14.39
C ASP A 263 -16.88 3.74 13.58
N ALA A 264 -16.94 2.71 12.74
CA ALA A 264 -15.84 2.29 11.88
C ALA A 264 -16.29 2.13 10.43
N VAL A 265 -15.34 2.30 9.51
CA VAL A 265 -15.48 1.82 8.14
C VAL A 265 -14.84 0.44 8.07
N THR A 266 -15.62 -0.55 7.68
CA THR A 266 -15.16 -1.93 7.51
C THR A 266 -15.29 -2.36 6.05
N LEU A 267 -14.34 -3.15 5.62
CA LEU A 267 -14.26 -3.73 4.29
C LEU A 267 -14.41 -5.23 4.43
N THR A 268 -15.31 -5.84 3.67
CA THR A 268 -15.48 -7.30 3.65
C THR A 268 -15.19 -7.83 2.27
N LEU A 269 -14.30 -8.83 2.17
CA LEU A 269 -14.05 -9.53 0.92
C LEU A 269 -15.31 -10.27 0.51
N THR A 270 -15.78 -9.98 -0.69
CA THR A 270 -16.95 -10.62 -1.26
C THR A 270 -16.60 -11.30 -2.58
N SER A 271 -17.47 -12.18 -3.02
CA SER A 271 -17.48 -12.64 -4.41
C SER A 271 -18.78 -12.13 -5.00
N ASP A 272 -18.72 -11.51 -6.16
CA ASP A 272 -19.92 -11.42 -6.97
C ASP A 272 -20.37 -12.85 -7.35
N SER A 273 -21.66 -13.01 -7.67
CA SER A 273 -22.22 -14.25 -8.23
C SER A 273 -21.62 -14.60 -9.60
N GLU A 274 -20.76 -13.75 -10.14
CA GLU A 274 -20.28 -13.76 -11.50
C GLU A 274 -18.87 -14.32 -11.64
N ARG A 275 -18.09 -14.49 -10.55
CA ARG A 275 -16.74 -15.07 -10.58
C ARG A 275 -16.71 -16.54 -11.02
N PRO A 276 -15.63 -16.97 -11.70
CA PRO A 276 -15.45 -18.36 -12.06
C PRO A 276 -15.29 -19.22 -10.81
N LYS A 277 -15.89 -20.41 -10.85
CA LYS A 277 -15.84 -21.37 -9.75
C LYS A 277 -15.49 -22.74 -10.29
N ILE A 278 -14.53 -23.41 -9.66
CA ILE A 278 -14.27 -24.85 -9.83
C ILE A 278 -14.74 -25.54 -8.55
N SER A 279 -15.81 -26.31 -8.63
CA SER A 279 -16.40 -27.02 -7.49
C SER A 279 -15.77 -28.39 -7.26
N ASN A 280 -15.21 -28.99 -8.30
CA ASN A 280 -14.54 -30.29 -8.24
C ASN A 280 -13.62 -30.49 -9.44
N LEU A 281 -12.52 -31.20 -9.24
CA LEU A 281 -11.63 -31.74 -10.27
C LEU A 281 -11.13 -33.11 -9.79
N THR A 282 -11.31 -34.15 -10.60
CA THR A 282 -10.94 -35.52 -10.26
C THR A 282 -10.30 -36.25 -11.43
N ALA A 283 -9.42 -37.21 -11.12
CA ALA A 283 -8.81 -38.11 -12.09
C ALA A 283 -9.26 -39.55 -11.84
N THR A 284 -9.72 -40.24 -12.88
CA THR A 284 -10.19 -41.62 -12.76
C THR A 284 -9.65 -42.49 -13.92
N PRO A 285 -8.83 -43.52 -13.63
CA PRO A 285 -8.22 -43.82 -12.32
C PRO A 285 -7.14 -42.79 -11.94
N ALA A 286 -6.95 -42.57 -10.63
CA ALA A 286 -5.93 -41.65 -10.11
C ALA A 286 -4.50 -42.22 -10.17
N ALA A 287 -4.36 -43.54 -10.37
CA ALA A 287 -3.09 -44.23 -10.56
C ALA A 287 -3.17 -45.12 -11.80
N ILE A 288 -2.13 -45.08 -12.63
CA ILE A 288 -2.05 -45.80 -13.90
C ILE A 288 -0.65 -46.35 -14.16
N SER A 289 -0.52 -47.31 -15.08
CA SER A 289 0.79 -47.64 -15.66
C SER A 289 1.22 -46.57 -16.68
N ALA A 290 2.52 -46.45 -16.92
CA ALA A 290 3.08 -45.47 -17.86
C ALA A 290 2.41 -45.54 -19.24
N GLY A 291 1.92 -44.39 -19.72
CA GLY A 291 1.27 -44.25 -21.02
C GLY A 291 -0.16 -44.80 -21.10
N ALA A 292 -0.71 -45.34 -20.01
CA ALA A 292 -2.13 -45.68 -19.95
C ALA A 292 -2.99 -44.40 -19.82
N SER A 293 -4.30 -44.55 -19.92
CA SER A 293 -5.24 -43.42 -19.89
C SER A 293 -5.80 -43.14 -18.50
N SER A 294 -5.95 -41.88 -18.15
CA SER A 294 -6.81 -41.41 -17.06
C SER A 294 -7.80 -40.37 -17.58
N THR A 295 -9.02 -40.34 -17.06
CA THR A 295 -10.02 -39.33 -17.40
C THR A 295 -10.09 -38.30 -16.30
N LEU A 296 -9.82 -37.04 -16.66
CA LEU A 296 -10.07 -35.89 -15.80
C LEU A 296 -11.52 -35.45 -15.97
N THR A 297 -12.24 -35.25 -14.86
CA THR A 297 -13.61 -34.71 -14.85
C THR A 297 -13.70 -33.54 -13.89
N TRP A 298 -14.46 -32.51 -14.23
CA TRP A 298 -14.62 -31.34 -13.37
C TRP A 298 -16.05 -30.80 -13.37
N SER A 299 -16.34 -30.00 -12.34
CA SER A 299 -17.52 -29.16 -12.31
C SER A 299 -17.08 -27.72 -12.10
N ALA A 300 -17.31 -26.87 -13.10
CA ALA A 300 -16.99 -25.46 -13.04
C ALA A 300 -18.16 -24.61 -13.55
N SER A 301 -18.23 -23.34 -13.16
CA SER A 301 -19.28 -22.40 -13.55
C SER A 301 -18.75 -20.98 -13.66
N ASN A 302 -19.49 -20.09 -14.34
CA ASN A 302 -19.23 -18.64 -14.40
C ASN A 302 -17.85 -18.28 -14.95
N PHE A 303 -17.38 -18.95 -16.00
CA PHE A 303 -16.12 -18.65 -16.66
C PHE A 303 -16.33 -18.33 -18.14
N ASP A 304 -15.46 -17.50 -18.70
CA ASP A 304 -15.33 -17.23 -20.14
C ASP A 304 -14.38 -18.23 -20.81
N SER A 305 -13.36 -18.70 -20.08
CA SER A 305 -12.43 -19.73 -20.55
C SER A 305 -12.03 -20.70 -19.44
N LEU A 306 -11.69 -21.93 -19.84
CA LEU A 306 -11.20 -22.98 -18.98
C LEU A 306 -10.00 -23.65 -19.65
N THR A 307 -8.84 -23.66 -18.99
CA THR A 307 -7.61 -24.25 -19.53
C THR A 307 -7.02 -25.30 -18.59
N LEU A 308 -6.29 -26.25 -19.15
CA LEU A 308 -5.56 -27.27 -18.40
C LEU A 308 -4.08 -27.20 -18.72
N ASP A 309 -3.27 -27.11 -17.67
CA ASP A 309 -1.83 -27.29 -17.72
C ASP A 309 -1.46 -28.67 -17.13
N PRO A 310 -0.43 -29.39 -17.62
CA PRO A 310 0.48 -29.03 -18.71
C PRO A 310 -0.19 -28.95 -20.10
N GLY A 311 0.23 -27.95 -20.89
CA GLY A 311 -0.02 -27.88 -22.33
C GLY A 311 -1.06 -26.86 -22.78
N GLU A 312 -1.53 -26.00 -21.88
CA GLU A 312 -2.50 -24.92 -22.15
C GLU A 312 -3.72 -25.38 -22.97
N VAL A 313 -4.25 -26.56 -22.66
CA VAL A 313 -5.35 -27.16 -23.41
C VAL A 313 -6.64 -26.40 -23.12
N ASP A 314 -7.30 -25.86 -24.15
CA ASP A 314 -8.62 -25.23 -24.01
C ASP A 314 -9.71 -26.29 -23.79
N LEU A 315 -10.37 -26.19 -22.63
CA LEU A 315 -11.43 -27.07 -22.15
C LEU A 315 -12.76 -26.33 -21.95
N THR A 316 -12.88 -25.09 -22.45
CA THR A 316 -14.01 -24.19 -22.17
C THR A 316 -15.39 -24.82 -22.45
N LEU A 317 -15.48 -25.67 -23.47
CA LEU A 317 -16.73 -26.34 -23.87
C LEU A 317 -16.83 -27.80 -23.41
N LEU A 318 -15.90 -28.24 -22.56
CA LEU A 318 -15.78 -29.62 -22.11
C LEU A 318 -16.04 -29.72 -20.60
N THR A 319 -16.45 -30.91 -20.17
CA THR A 319 -16.60 -31.27 -18.75
C THR A 319 -15.69 -32.41 -18.33
N GLU A 320 -15.02 -33.02 -19.30
CA GLU A 320 -14.04 -34.09 -19.11
C GLU A 320 -12.99 -34.07 -20.23
N THR A 321 -11.81 -34.60 -19.96
CA THR A 321 -10.79 -34.88 -20.96
C THR A 321 -10.01 -36.13 -20.59
N THR A 322 -9.52 -36.86 -21.60
CA THR A 322 -8.68 -38.05 -21.37
C THR A 322 -7.23 -37.69 -21.63
N ILE A 323 -6.36 -38.09 -20.70
CA ILE A 323 -4.92 -37.84 -20.69
C ILE A 323 -4.15 -39.16 -20.71
N PHE A 324 -2.89 -39.09 -21.13
CA PHE A 324 -1.99 -40.25 -21.27
C PHE A 324 -0.58 -39.95 -20.72
N PRO A 325 -0.43 -39.66 -19.42
CA PRO A 325 0.88 -39.32 -18.87
C PRO A 325 1.82 -40.54 -18.85
N THR A 326 3.11 -40.31 -19.12
CA THR A 326 4.18 -41.32 -19.01
C THR A 326 4.91 -41.26 -17.67
N GLU A 327 4.74 -40.17 -16.92
CA GLU A 327 5.31 -39.94 -15.59
C GLU A 327 4.23 -39.32 -14.69
N SER A 328 4.38 -39.43 -13.37
CA SER A 328 3.44 -38.84 -12.42
C SER A 328 3.32 -37.33 -12.66
N THR A 329 2.11 -36.86 -12.97
CA THR A 329 1.89 -35.50 -13.46
C THR A 329 0.78 -34.83 -12.65
N THR A 330 1.05 -33.61 -12.14
CA THR A 330 0.02 -32.73 -11.58
C THR A 330 -0.57 -31.89 -12.69
N TYR A 331 -1.90 -31.89 -12.78
CA TYR A 331 -2.68 -31.13 -13.72
C TYR A 331 -3.35 -29.96 -13.02
N THR A 332 -3.23 -28.76 -13.57
CA THR A 332 -3.82 -27.54 -13.03
C THR A 332 -4.93 -27.08 -13.99
N LEU A 333 -6.18 -27.15 -13.53
CA LEU A 333 -7.34 -26.62 -14.24
C LEU A 333 -7.54 -25.16 -13.82
N THR A 334 -7.58 -24.24 -14.79
CA THR A 334 -7.73 -22.80 -14.54
C THR A 334 -8.97 -22.27 -15.24
N ALA A 335 -9.90 -21.70 -14.47
CA ALA A 335 -11.11 -21.05 -14.97
C ALA A 335 -10.97 -19.53 -14.88
N VAL A 336 -11.28 -18.81 -15.95
CA VAL A 336 -11.11 -17.35 -16.05
C VAL A 336 -12.41 -16.69 -16.51
N LYS A 337 -12.79 -15.57 -15.88
CA LYS A 337 -13.85 -14.66 -16.35
C LYS A 337 -13.39 -13.21 -16.20
N GLY A 338 -13.31 -12.46 -17.29
CA GLY A 338 -12.70 -11.12 -17.27
C GLY A 338 -11.31 -11.12 -16.61
N ALA A 339 -11.13 -10.34 -15.54
CA ALA A 339 -9.88 -10.28 -14.76
C ALA A 339 -9.80 -11.33 -13.63
N ALA A 340 -10.89 -12.05 -13.35
CA ALA A 340 -10.92 -13.04 -12.28
C ALA A 340 -10.46 -14.42 -12.77
N SER A 341 -9.64 -15.10 -11.97
CA SER A 341 -9.24 -16.49 -12.22
C SER A 341 -9.33 -17.34 -10.94
N VAL A 342 -9.55 -18.65 -11.12
CA VAL A 342 -9.47 -19.67 -10.06
C VAL A 342 -8.83 -20.92 -10.64
N SER A 343 -8.01 -21.60 -9.86
CA SER A 343 -7.39 -22.86 -10.25
C SER A 343 -7.68 -23.99 -9.27
N SER A 344 -7.59 -25.23 -9.76
CA SER A 344 -7.67 -26.46 -8.97
C SER A 344 -6.70 -27.48 -9.54
N GLU A 345 -6.05 -28.26 -8.66
CA GLU A 345 -5.03 -29.22 -9.05
C GLU A 345 -5.47 -30.66 -8.80
N VAL A 346 -5.03 -31.58 -9.66
CA VAL A 346 -5.16 -33.03 -9.45
C VAL A 346 -3.90 -33.74 -9.94
N THR A 347 -3.38 -34.67 -9.14
CA THR A 347 -2.21 -35.47 -9.51
C THR A 347 -2.64 -36.85 -10.01
N VAL A 348 -2.14 -37.25 -11.18
CA VAL A 348 -2.20 -38.63 -11.66
C VAL A 348 -0.86 -39.30 -11.41
N VAL A 349 -0.90 -40.38 -10.63
CA VAL A 349 0.29 -41.17 -10.30
C VAL A 349 0.53 -42.18 -11.41
N VAL A 350 1.76 -42.21 -11.92
CA VAL A 350 2.23 -43.24 -12.84
C VAL A 350 3.09 -44.23 -12.07
N ASP A 351 2.57 -45.45 -11.91
CA ASP A 351 3.31 -46.57 -11.36
C ASP A 351 4.20 -47.17 -12.46
N GLU A 352 5.51 -47.01 -12.30
CA GLU A 352 6.47 -47.74 -13.12
C GLU A 352 6.56 -49.20 -12.64
N LEU A 353 6.35 -50.13 -13.57
CA LEU A 353 6.68 -51.53 -13.30
C LEU A 353 8.21 -51.66 -13.22
N PRO A 354 8.76 -52.39 -12.25
CA PRO A 354 10.19 -52.62 -12.17
C PRO A 354 10.69 -53.36 -13.43
N GLU A 355 11.67 -52.77 -14.11
CA GLU A 355 12.32 -53.39 -15.28
C GLU A 355 13.54 -54.21 -14.85
N ILE A 356 13.58 -55.50 -15.21
CA ILE A 356 14.80 -56.30 -15.10
C ILE A 356 15.66 -56.02 -16.33
N ASN A 357 16.55 -55.02 -16.20
CA ASN A 357 17.47 -54.62 -17.27
C ASN A 357 18.55 -55.67 -17.58
N SER A 358 18.91 -56.51 -16.59
CA SER A 358 19.81 -57.63 -16.81
C SER A 358 19.53 -58.75 -15.82
N PHE A 359 19.45 -59.98 -16.30
CA PHE A 359 19.54 -61.18 -15.49
C PHE A 359 20.72 -62.00 -16.00
N THR A 360 21.77 -62.10 -15.19
CA THR A 360 22.97 -62.85 -15.55
C THR A 360 23.19 -63.96 -14.53
N ALA A 361 23.50 -65.16 -15.01
CA ALA A 361 23.99 -66.26 -14.20
C ALA A 361 25.48 -66.42 -14.47
N SER A 362 26.28 -66.60 -13.42
CA SER A 362 27.72 -66.89 -13.57
C SER A 362 27.96 -68.24 -14.25
N GLU A 363 27.02 -69.17 -14.17
CA GLU A 363 27.08 -70.49 -14.78
C GLU A 363 25.73 -70.86 -15.42
N LEU A 364 25.77 -71.32 -16.68
CA LEU A 364 24.59 -71.73 -17.44
C LEU A 364 24.29 -73.24 -17.33
N LEU A 365 25.16 -74.00 -16.65
CA LEU A 365 25.05 -75.44 -16.46
C LEU A 365 25.76 -75.85 -15.17
N ILE A 366 25.02 -76.36 -14.20
CA ILE A 366 25.56 -76.93 -12.96
C ILE A 366 25.30 -78.44 -13.00
N ALA A 367 26.31 -79.24 -12.62
CA ALA A 367 26.17 -80.69 -12.57
C ALA A 367 25.27 -81.11 -11.40
N PRO A 368 24.54 -82.25 -11.47
CA PRO A 368 23.72 -82.71 -10.37
C PRO A 368 24.58 -82.99 -9.11
N GLY A 369 24.40 -82.19 -8.05
CA GLY A 369 25.02 -82.39 -6.74
C GLY A 369 26.04 -81.33 -6.28
N GLU A 370 26.25 -80.27 -7.05
CA GLU A 370 26.97 -79.06 -6.62
C GLU A 370 26.03 -77.95 -6.12
#